data_AF-A0A4Q3URH4-F1
#
_entry.id   AF-A0A4Q3URH4-F1
#
_cell.length_a   1.000
_cell.length_b   1.000
_cell.length_c   1.000
_cell.angle_alpha   90.00
_cell.angle_beta   90.00
_cell.angle_gamma   90.00
#
_symmetry.space_group_name_H-M   'P 1'
#
loop_
_entity.id
_entity.type
_entity.pdbx_description
1 polymer ?
#
loop_
_entity_poly.entity_id
_entity_poly.type
_entity_poly.pdbx_seq_one_letter_code
_entity_poly.pdbx_strand_id
1 'polypeptide(L)'
;MALNFYYSVMGIYGWVVWSRRPFDQELPVSRTTTGQKLTGAGLFLLTILVTFAVYLLFGMAIKPANYFDILISGLSFTAMWFMAIKKIENWVLYIIADAIGVPVCAHRGLGMLSLQYAIFTVLAILAYMEWRKILHKQQIRE
;
A
#
# COMPACT_ATOMS: atom_id res chain seq x y z
N MET A 1 -0.94 -3.09 -17.36
CA MET A 1 -2.39 -2.77 -17.35
C MET A 1 -3.18 -3.53 -16.29
N ALA A 2 -2.87 -4.80 -15.99
CA ALA A 2 -3.54 -5.57 -14.93
C ALA A 2 -3.51 -4.92 -13.53
N LEU A 3 -2.41 -4.23 -13.17
CA LEU A 3 -2.28 -3.55 -11.88
C LEU A 3 -3.33 -2.44 -11.67
N ASN A 4 -3.62 -1.66 -12.71
CA ASN A 4 -4.60 -0.57 -12.64
C ASN A 4 -6.03 -1.09 -12.44
N PHE A 5 -6.35 -2.24 -13.03
CA PHE A 5 -7.66 -2.89 -12.82
C PHE A 5 -7.87 -3.26 -11.34
N TYR A 6 -6.83 -3.81 -10.69
CA TYR A 6 -6.86 -4.06 -9.24
C TYR A 6 -7.08 -2.77 -8.45
N TYR A 7 -6.32 -1.71 -8.76
CA TYR A 7 -6.47 -0.41 -8.09
C TYR A 7 -7.90 0.14 -8.21
N SER A 8 -8.55 -0.01 -9.37
CA SER A 8 -9.95 0.39 -9.58
C SER A 8 -10.93 -0.42 -8.71
N VAL A 9 -10.81 -1.75 -8.69
CA VAL A 9 -11.67 -2.63 -7.88
C VAL A 9 -11.50 -2.32 -6.39
N MET A 10 -10.26 -2.14 -5.93
CA MET A 10 -9.98 -1.79 -4.54
C MET A 10 -10.49 -0.40 -4.16
N GLY A 11 -10.48 0.56 -5.08
CA GLY A 11 -11.09 1.87 -4.86
C GLY A 11 -12.60 1.77 -4.60
N ILE A 12 -13.32 0.97 -5.40
CA ILE A 12 -14.75 0.71 -5.19
C ILE A 12 -14.98 0.00 -3.85
N TYR A 13 -14.16 -0.99 -3.52
CA TYR A 13 -14.26 -1.71 -2.26
C TYR A 13 -14.06 -0.77 -1.05
N GLY A 14 -13.01 0.06 -1.07
CA GLY A 14 -12.76 1.06 -0.04
C GLY A 14 -13.94 2.01 0.13
N TRP A 15 -14.49 2.52 -0.98
CA TRP A 15 -15.68 3.37 -0.96
C TRP A 15 -16.89 2.69 -0.31
N VAL A 16 -17.16 1.43 -0.67
CA VAL A 16 -18.26 0.65 -0.10
C VAL A 16 -18.05 0.42 1.40
N VAL A 17 -16.83 0.08 1.82
CA VAL A 17 -16.49 -0.11 3.25
C VAL A 17 -16.70 1.17 4.05
N TRP A 18 -16.32 2.32 3.47
CA TRP A 18 -16.49 3.62 4.11
C TRP A 18 -17.95 4.06 4.14
N SER A 19 -18.72 3.76 3.09
CA SER A 19 -20.12 4.18 2.94
C SER A 19 -21.13 3.29 3.69
N ARG A 20 -20.74 2.09 4.15
CA ARG A 20 -21.64 1.14 4.85
C ARG A 20 -21.85 1.46 6.34
N ARG A 21 -21.22 2.50 6.89
CA ARG A 21 -21.40 2.91 8.29
C ARG A 21 -22.33 4.13 8.37
N PRO A 22 -23.22 4.22 9.38
CA PRO A 22 -24.06 5.40 9.58
C PRO A 22 -23.22 6.67 9.70
N PHE A 23 -23.77 7.81 9.26
CA PHE A 23 -23.11 9.13 9.22
C PHE A 23 -22.45 9.56 10.55
N ASP A 24 -22.88 8.97 11.67
CA ASP A 24 -22.45 9.29 13.03
C ASP A 24 -21.31 8.38 13.57
N GLN A 25 -20.93 7.33 12.83
CA GLN A 25 -19.83 6.44 13.19
C GLN A 25 -18.84 6.32 12.04
N GLU A 26 -17.98 7.34 11.90
CA GLU A 26 -16.83 7.25 11.00
C GLU A 26 -15.97 6.05 11.39
N LEU A 27 -15.53 5.26 10.40
CA LEU A 27 -14.61 4.16 10.64
C LEU A 27 -13.34 4.74 11.32
N PRO A 28 -13.02 4.36 12.57
CA PRO A 28 -11.91 4.96 13.29
C PRO A 28 -10.59 4.48 12.71
N VAL A 29 -9.62 5.38 12.64
CA VAL A 29 -8.23 5.00 12.34
C VAL A 29 -7.78 4.07 13.46
N SER A 30 -7.32 2.87 13.11
CA SER A 30 -6.93 1.87 14.10
C SER A 30 -5.58 1.26 13.77
N ARG A 31 -4.96 0.62 14.76
CA ARG A 31 -3.75 -0.18 14.55
C ARG A 31 -4.10 -1.59 14.08
N THR A 32 -3.15 -2.23 13.41
CA THR A 32 -3.25 -3.64 13.04
C THR A 32 -3.11 -4.55 14.26
N THR A 33 -4.10 -5.42 14.46
CA THR A 33 -4.01 -6.52 15.44
C THR A 33 -3.15 -7.66 14.87
N THR A 34 -2.59 -8.53 15.72
CA THR A 34 -1.74 -9.67 15.32
C THR A 34 -2.37 -10.54 14.22
N GLY A 35 -3.68 -10.80 14.29
CA GLY A 35 -4.40 -11.55 13.24
C GLY A 35 -4.44 -10.82 11.89
N GLN A 36 -4.58 -9.48 11.89
CA GLN A 36 -4.58 -8.68 10.67
C GLN A 36 -3.18 -8.52 10.06
N LYS A 37 -2.13 -8.57 10.89
CA LYS A 37 -0.76 -8.67 10.41
C LYS A 37 -0.53 -9.97 9.65
N LEU A 38 -1.11 -11.08 10.13
CA LEU A 38 -1.04 -12.37 9.42
C LEU A 38 -1.81 -12.31 8.09
N THR A 39 -3.00 -11.71 8.06
CA THR A 39 -3.73 -11.47 6.81
C THR A 39 -2.95 -10.58 5.84
N GLY A 40 -2.31 -9.52 6.35
CA GLY A 40 -1.44 -8.65 5.56
C GLY A 40 -0.22 -9.38 5.00
N ALA A 41 0.42 -10.23 5.79
CA ALA A 41 1.52 -11.08 5.34
C ALA A 41 1.05 -12.10 4.28
N GLY A 42 -0.14 -12.67 4.45
CA GLY A 42 -0.78 -13.54 3.47
C GLY A 42 -1.06 -12.83 2.14
N LEU A 43 -1.61 -11.61 2.18
CA LEU A 43 -1.83 -10.78 1.00
C LEU A 43 -0.51 -10.41 0.32
N PHE A 44 0.51 -10.03 1.10
CA PHE A 44 1.83 -9.72 0.58
C PHE A 44 2.44 -10.92 -0.18
N LEU A 45 2.44 -12.09 0.45
CA LEU A 45 2.93 -13.33 -0.15
C LEU A 45 2.12 -13.73 -1.39
N LEU A 46 0.79 -13.63 -1.33
CA LEU A 46 -0.09 -13.89 -2.47
C LEU A 46 0.24 -12.98 -3.64
N THR A 47 0.45 -11.68 -3.38
CA THR A 47 0.76 -10.71 -4.43
C THR A 47 2.12 -11.00 -5.06
N ILE A 48 3.13 -11.38 -4.27
CA ILE A 48 4.43 -11.83 -4.78
C ILE A 48 4.27 -13.08 -5.65
N LEU A 49 3.52 -14.08 -5.19
CA LEU A 49 3.27 -15.32 -5.91
C LEU A 49 2.58 -15.06 -7.25
N VAL A 50 1.51 -14.25 -7.25
CA VAL A 50 0.77 -13.89 -8.46
C VAL A 50 1.67 -13.12 -9.43
N THR A 51 2.44 -12.14 -8.95
CA THR A 51 3.32 -11.35 -9.81
C THR A 51 4.43 -12.22 -10.40
N PHE A 52 5.02 -13.10 -9.60
CA PHE A 52 6.04 -14.06 -10.06
C PHE A 52 5.46 -15.06 -11.07
N ALA A 53 4.25 -15.58 -10.84
CA ALA A 53 3.55 -16.46 -11.76
C ALA A 53 3.26 -15.78 -13.11
N VAL A 54 2.90 -14.49 -13.11
CA VAL A 54 2.74 -13.70 -14.33
C VAL A 54 4.07 -13.62 -15.09
N TYR A 55 5.19 -13.35 -14.42
CA TYR A 55 6.51 -13.33 -15.10
C TYR A 55 6.84 -14.68 -15.76
N LEU A 56 6.53 -15.80 -15.11
CA LEU A 56 6.75 -17.14 -15.65
C LEU A 56 5.83 -17.45 -16.84
N LEU A 57 4.54 -17.14 -16.73
CA LEU A 57 3.54 -17.43 -17.78
C LEU A 57 3.78 -16.62 -19.06
N PHE A 58 4.30 -15.40 -18.94
CA PHE A 58 4.63 -14.54 -20.08
C PHE A 58 6.06 -14.75 -20.60
N GLY A 59 6.82 -15.72 -20.07
CA GLY A 59 8.16 -16.09 -20.56
C GLY A 59 9.19 -14.96 -20.45
N MET A 60 8.98 -13.98 -19.56
CA MET A 60 9.88 -12.86 -19.40
C MET A 60 11.06 -13.23 -18.50
N ALA A 61 12.29 -13.09 -19.01
CA ALA A 61 13.49 -13.27 -18.20
C ALA A 61 13.47 -12.33 -16.99
N ILE A 62 13.51 -12.91 -15.78
CA ILE A 62 13.49 -12.15 -14.53
C ILE A 62 14.87 -11.50 -14.36
N LYS A 63 14.94 -10.20 -14.67
CA LYS A 63 16.13 -9.39 -14.40
C LYS A 63 16.20 -9.03 -12.91
N PRO A 64 17.41 -8.76 -12.36
CA PRO A 64 17.58 -8.30 -10.97
C PRO A 64 16.67 -7.11 -10.60
N ALA A 65 16.44 -6.21 -11.56
CA ALA A 65 15.59 -5.05 -11.39
C ALA A 65 14.10 -5.39 -11.20
N ASN A 66 13.62 -6.53 -11.70
CA ASN A 66 12.22 -6.95 -11.62
C ASN A 66 11.87 -7.46 -10.21
N TYR A 67 12.85 -7.92 -9.42
CA TYR A 67 12.61 -8.31 -8.03
C TYR A 67 12.15 -7.13 -7.18
N PHE A 68 12.75 -5.95 -7.39
CA PHE A 68 12.31 -4.72 -6.73
C PHE A 68 10.89 -4.33 -7.14
N ASP A 69 10.53 -4.49 -8.42
CA ASP A 69 9.18 -4.19 -8.91
C ASP A 69 8.12 -5.13 -8.30
N ILE A 70 8.45 -6.42 -8.14
CA ILE A 70 7.60 -7.40 -7.46
C ILE A 70 7.42 -7.04 -5.98
N LEU A 71 8.50 -6.64 -5.29
CA LEU A 71 8.46 -6.23 -3.89
C LEU A 71 7.63 -4.97 -3.68
N ILE A 72 7.87 -3.93 -4.49
CA ILE A 72 7.10 -2.68 -4.45
C ILE A 72 5.62 -2.98 -4.69
N SER A 73 5.30 -3.82 -5.68
CA SER A 73 3.91 -4.22 -5.97
C SER A 73 3.26 -4.93 -4.78
N GLY A 74 3.94 -5.89 -4.16
CA GLY A 74 3.44 -6.58 -2.96
C GLY A 74 3.19 -5.62 -1.79
N LEU A 75 4.11 -4.70 -1.54
CA LEU A 75 3.97 -3.68 -0.51
C LEU A 75 2.77 -2.76 -0.80
N SER A 76 2.65 -2.24 -2.02
CA SER A 76 1.56 -1.34 -2.41
C SER A 76 0.19 -2.01 -2.36
N PHE A 77 0.08 -3.29 -2.73
CA PHE A 77 -1.18 -4.04 -2.62
C PHE A 77 -1.62 -4.20 -1.16
N THR A 78 -0.67 -4.57 -0.29
CA THR A 78 -0.91 -4.73 1.15
C THR A 78 -1.25 -3.39 1.79
N ALA A 79 -0.54 -2.33 1.40
CA ALA A 79 -0.79 -0.96 1.83
C ALA A 79 -2.21 -0.52 1.44
N MET A 80 -2.63 -0.78 0.20
CA MET A 80 -3.97 -0.40 -0.25
C MET A 80 -5.08 -1.15 0.48
N TRP A 81 -4.88 -2.43 0.77
CA TRP A 81 -5.80 -3.19 1.61
C TRP A 81 -5.93 -2.55 3.00
N PHE A 82 -4.79 -2.26 3.65
CA PHE A 82 -4.76 -1.58 4.95
C PHE A 82 -5.35 -0.18 4.91
N MET A 83 -5.22 0.55 3.80
CA MET A 83 -5.88 1.83 3.60
C MET A 83 -7.41 1.68 3.54
N ALA A 84 -7.92 0.68 2.82
CA ALA A 84 -9.37 0.42 2.73
C ALA A 84 -10.00 0.15 4.12
N ILE A 85 -9.28 -0.55 5.00
CA ILE A 85 -9.71 -0.81 6.39
C ILE A 85 -9.20 0.23 7.42
N LYS A 86 -8.73 1.40 6.96
CA LYS A 86 -8.19 2.53 7.76
C LYS A 86 -7.17 2.14 8.84
N LYS A 87 -6.18 1.33 8.47
CA LYS A 87 -5.05 0.95 9.34
C LYS A 87 -3.87 1.88 9.15
N ILE A 88 -3.34 2.45 10.22
CA ILE A 88 -2.23 3.43 10.14
C ILE A 88 -0.95 2.85 9.51
N GLU A 89 -0.74 1.55 9.62
CA GLU A 89 0.40 0.83 9.04
C GLU A 89 0.43 0.89 7.51
N ASN A 90 -0.69 1.24 6.85
CA ASN A 90 -0.71 1.47 5.40
C ASN A 90 0.34 2.50 4.97
N TRP A 91 0.50 3.58 5.73
CA TRP A 91 1.42 4.66 5.39
C TRP A 91 2.88 4.22 5.51
N VAL A 92 3.18 3.38 6.50
CA VAL A 92 4.53 2.80 6.65
C VAL A 92 4.87 1.91 5.45
N LEU A 93 3.91 1.11 4.98
CA LEU A 93 4.11 0.28 3.78
C LEU A 93 4.33 1.13 2.52
N TYR A 94 3.57 2.23 2.34
CA TYR A 94 3.80 3.16 1.24
C TYR A 94 5.17 3.84 1.31
N ILE A 95 5.60 4.28 2.49
CA ILE A 95 6.94 4.88 2.69
C ILE A 95 8.04 3.89 2.30
N ILE A 96 7.94 2.62 2.71
CA ILE A 96 8.92 1.59 2.34
C ILE A 96 8.90 1.34 0.83
N ALA A 97 7.71 1.24 0.23
CA ALA A 97 7.55 1.02 -1.21
C ALA A 97 8.18 2.17 -2.03
N ASP A 98 7.88 3.41 -1.66
CA ASP A 98 8.40 4.59 -2.34
C ASP A 98 9.91 4.75 -2.13
N ALA A 99 10.42 4.46 -0.92
CA ALA A 99 11.86 4.50 -0.63
C ALA A 99 12.67 3.50 -1.48
N ILE A 100 12.07 2.37 -1.86
CA ILE A 100 12.67 1.42 -2.83
C ILE A 100 12.44 1.91 -4.26
N GLY A 101 11.26 2.48 -4.55
CA GLY A 101 10.87 2.96 -5.87
C GLY A 101 11.72 4.13 -6.40
N VAL A 102 12.10 5.07 -5.53
CA VAL A 102 12.94 6.23 -5.89
C VAL A 102 14.29 5.83 -6.50
N PRO A 103 15.16 5.06 -5.82
CA PRO A 103 16.46 4.68 -6.37
C PRO A 103 16.33 3.78 -7.60
N VAL A 104 15.34 2.89 -7.65
CA VAL A 104 15.08 2.02 -8.82
C VAL A 104 14.70 2.86 -10.05
N CYS A 105 13.82 3.84 -9.89
CA CYS A 105 13.43 4.74 -10.98
C CYS A 105 14.56 5.67 -11.42
N ALA A 106 15.33 6.20 -10.46
CA ALA A 106 16.48 7.04 -10.75
C ALA A 106 17.56 6.29 -11.56
N HIS A 107 17.87 5.05 -11.18
CA HIS A 107 18.81 4.20 -11.92
C HIS A 107 18.34 3.87 -13.35
N ARG A 108 17.03 3.82 -13.58
CA ARG A 108 16.42 3.57 -14.90
C ARG A 108 16.33 4.84 -15.77
N GLY A 109 16.83 5.98 -15.30
CA GLY A 109 16.73 7.27 -16.00
C GLY A 109 15.32 7.85 -16.01
N LEU A 110 14.40 7.31 -15.21
CA LEU A 110 13.00 7.72 -15.12
C LEU A 110 12.86 8.86 -14.08
N GLY A 111 13.53 9.98 -14.34
CA GLY A 111 13.65 11.10 -13.40
C GLY A 111 12.30 11.67 -12.92
N MET A 112 11.31 11.74 -13.83
CA MET A 112 9.97 12.22 -13.48
C MET A 112 9.24 11.27 -12.51
N LEU A 113 9.38 9.96 -12.70
CA LEU A 113 8.77 8.96 -11.80
C LEU A 113 9.49 8.91 -10.44
N SER A 114 10.83 9.05 -10.41
CA SER A 114 11.54 9.14 -9.14
C SER A 114 11.13 10.36 -8.34
N LEU A 115 10.88 11.50 -8.99
CA LEU A 115 10.36 12.70 -8.32
C LEU A 115 8.95 12.47 -7.79
N GLN A 116 8.08 11.81 -8.56
CA GLN A 116 6.73 11.45 -8.11
C GLN A 116 6.77 10.57 -6.86
N TYR A 117 7.59 9.51 -6.84
CA TYR A 117 7.76 8.66 -5.66
C TYR A 117 8.30 9.43 -4.45
N ALA A 118 9.23 10.38 -4.66
CA ALA A 118 9.72 11.22 -3.58
C ALA A 118 8.61 12.12 -2.99
N ILE A 119 7.76 12.70 -3.84
CA ILE A 119 6.60 13.49 -3.39
C ILE A 119 5.61 12.61 -2.62
N PHE A 120 5.31 11.42 -3.12
CA PHE A 120 4.42 10.47 -2.44
C PHE A 120 4.98 10.02 -1.08
N THR A 121 6.31 9.85 -0.97
CA THR A 121 6.97 9.56 0.31
C THR A 121 6.69 10.67 1.32
N VAL A 122 6.84 11.94 0.94
CA VAL A 122 6.58 13.09 1.82
C VAL A 122 5.10 13.13 2.23
N LEU A 123 4.19 12.95 1.29
CA LEU A 123 2.75 12.92 1.58
C LEU A 123 2.37 11.77 2.52
N ALA A 124 2.95 10.59 2.33
CA ALA A 124 2.72 9.43 3.19
C ALA A 124 3.23 9.69 4.63
N ILE A 125 4.37 10.37 4.80
CA ILE A 125 4.88 10.78 6.11
C ILE A 125 3.90 11.75 6.79
N LEU A 126 3.43 12.78 6.08
CA LEU A 126 2.47 13.75 6.62
C LEU A 126 1.16 13.08 7.02
N ALA A 127 0.63 12.19 6.17
CA ALA A 127 -0.59 11.46 6.43
C ALA A 127 -0.43 10.49 7.63
N TYR A 128 0.73 9.83 7.76
CA TYR A 128 1.05 9.01 8.92
C TYR A 128 1.04 9.83 10.22
N MET A 129 1.66 11.01 10.21
CA MET A 129 1.68 11.91 11.37
C MET A 129 0.26 12.34 11.77
N GLU A 130 -0.59 12.66 10.79
CA GLU A 130 -1.96 13.10 11.06
C GLU A 130 -2.82 11.95 11.60
N TRP A 131 -2.73 10.77 10.99
CA TRP A 131 -3.44 9.57 11.46
C TRP A 131 -3.00 9.15 12.86
N ARG A 132 -1.73 9.36 13.20
CA ARG A 132 -1.22 9.12 14.56
C ARG A 132 -1.86 10.06 15.58
N LYS A 133 -2.08 11.32 15.25
CA LYS A 133 -2.79 12.27 16.13
C LYS A 133 -4.25 11.87 16.32
N ILE A 134 -4.92 11.46 15.23
CA ILE A 134 -6.32 10.98 15.28
C ILE A 134 -6.42 9.77 16.22
N LEU A 135 -5.54 8.79 16.04
CA LEU A 135 -5.49 7.59 16.87
C LEU A 135 -5.27 7.92 18.36
N HIS A 136 -4.36 8.86 18.66
CA HIS A 136 -4.10 9.28 20.04
C HIS A 136 -5.30 9.99 20.68
N LYS A 137 -6.00 10.85 19.93
CA LYS A 137 -7.22 11.52 20.40
C LYS A 137 -8.36 10.52 20.66
N GLN A 138 -8.47 9.47 19.85
CA GLN A 138 -9.48 8.42 20.07
C GLN A 138 -9.21 7.63 21.34
N GLN A 139 -7.95 7.27 21.61
CA GLN A 139 -7.58 6.54 22.83
C GLN A 139 -7.80 7.32 24.14
N ILE A 140 -7.77 8.65 24.09
CA ILE A 140 -8.05 9.51 25.27
C ILE A 140 -9.56 9.62 25.54
N ARG A 141 -10.41 9.34 24.55
CA ARG A 141 -11.87 9.51 24.63
C ARG A 141 -12.60 8.24 25.08
N GLU A 142 -11.90 7.10 25.08
CA GLU A 142 -12.34 5.80 25.64
C GLU A 142 -11.92 5.68 27.10
#